data_AF-A0A1V5PKL8-F1
#
_entry.id   AF-A0A1V5PKL8-F1
#
_cell.length_a   1.000
_cell.length_b   1.000
_cell.length_c   1.000
_cell.angle_alpha   90.00
_cell.angle_beta   90.00
_cell.angle_gamma   90.00
#
_symmetry.space_group_name_H-M   'P 1'
#
loop_
_entity.id
_entity.type
_entity.pdbx_description
1 polymer ?
#
loop_
_entity_poly.entity_id
_entity_poly.type
_entity_poly.pdbx_seq_one_letter_code
_entity_poly.pdbx_strand_id
1 'polypeptide(L)'
;MKSILKFFLIIFFLSGFMLVYDLSYGEESLISTNHYSYDISVAPSNDKDDVFLCKVMIKDLDTDKILYNPEVITSSGKEAKIQIGDDWNKGEKIVIIFLVDKDKLSANYSVEIFNKGKLTGSFTGIVIF
;
A
#
# COMPACT_ATOMS: atom_id res chain seq x y z
N MET A 1 33.49 -36.53 6.64
CA MET A 1 33.18 -35.22 7.26
C MET A 1 33.04 -34.05 6.27
N LYS A 2 33.80 -33.96 5.17
CA LYS A 2 33.70 -32.83 4.20
C LYS A 2 32.36 -32.72 3.44
N SER A 3 31.63 -33.82 3.25
CA SER A 3 30.37 -33.83 2.48
C SER A 3 29.19 -33.24 3.26
N ILE A 4 29.13 -33.51 4.56
CA ILE A 4 28.05 -33.03 5.44
C ILE A 4 28.11 -31.50 5.58
N LEU A 5 29.32 -30.93 5.70
CA LEU A 5 29.51 -29.48 5.76
C LEU A 5 29.01 -28.76 4.51
N LYS A 6 29.19 -29.35 3.33
CA LYS A 6 28.68 -28.78 2.06
C LYS A 6 27.16 -28.83 2.00
N PHE A 7 26.54 -29.90 2.51
CA PHE A 7 25.09 -30.05 2.56
C PHE A 7 24.42 -29.01 3.46
N PHE A 8 25.00 -28.75 4.65
CA PHE A 8 24.52 -27.69 5.54
C PHE A 8 24.69 -26.29 4.94
N LEU A 9 25.78 -26.04 4.19
CA LEU A 9 26.01 -24.76 3.52
C LEU A 9 24.96 -24.48 2.43
N ILE A 10 24.56 -25.50 1.67
CA ILE A 10 23.54 -25.40 0.63
C ILE A 10 22.17 -25.11 1.24
N ILE A 11 21.81 -25.79 2.33
CA ILE A 11 20.55 -25.54 3.04
C ILE A 11 20.52 -24.11 3.60
N PHE A 12 21.62 -23.66 4.22
CA PHE A 12 21.72 -22.30 4.76
C PHE A 12 21.57 -21.23 3.68
N PHE A 13 22.15 -21.44 2.49
CA PHE A 13 21.97 -20.57 1.33
C PHE A 13 20.51 -20.59 0.81
N LEU A 14 19.88 -21.76 0.75
CA LEU A 14 18.48 -21.87 0.30
C LEU A 14 17.50 -21.21 1.28
N SER A 15 17.68 -21.40 2.59
CA SER A 15 16.85 -20.75 3.61
C SER A 15 17.10 -19.24 3.70
N GLY A 16 18.34 -18.80 3.45
CA GLY A 16 18.68 -17.39 3.32
C GLY A 16 18.04 -16.76 2.09
N PHE A 17 17.97 -17.47 0.97
CA PHE A 17 17.30 -17.00 -0.25
C PHE A 17 15.79 -16.85 -0.06
N MET A 18 15.13 -17.77 0.65
CA MET A 18 13.69 -17.66 0.93
C MET A 18 13.33 -16.41 1.76
N LEU A 19 14.24 -15.91 2.60
CA LEU A 19 14.05 -14.67 3.36
C LEU A 19 14.23 -13.38 2.54
N VAL A 20 14.92 -13.43 1.40
CA VAL A 20 15.09 -12.26 0.49
C VAL A 20 13.97 -12.21 -0.56
N TYR A 21 13.24 -13.31 -0.73
CA TYR A 21 12.08 -13.41 -1.63
C TYR A 21 10.72 -13.22 -0.94
N ASP A 22 10.71 -12.94 0.37
CA ASP A 22 9.58 -12.22 0.96
C ASP A 22 9.62 -10.82 0.36
N LEU A 23 8.86 -10.66 -0.72
CA LEU A 23 8.44 -9.40 -1.30
C LEU A 23 8.30 -8.40 -0.17
N SER A 24 9.20 -7.41 -0.17
CA SER A 24 9.07 -6.15 0.54
C SER A 24 7.61 -5.67 0.43
N TYR A 25 6.80 -6.03 1.42
CA TYR A 25 5.42 -5.60 1.58
C TYR A 25 5.46 -4.57 2.69
N GLY A 26 5.42 -3.32 2.28
CA GLY A 26 5.16 -2.23 3.20
C GLY A 26 3.67 -2.20 3.46
N GLU A 27 3.31 -2.36 4.72
CA GLU A 27 1.94 -2.24 5.19
C GLU A 27 1.96 -1.22 6.33
N GLU A 28 1.20 -0.13 6.15
CA GLU A 28 0.90 0.79 7.24
C GLU A 28 -0.54 0.53 7.65
N SER A 29 -0.71 0.00 8.86
CA SER A 29 -2.02 -0.13 9.50
C SER A 29 -2.25 1.02 10.47
N LEU A 30 -3.43 1.62 10.36
CA LEU A 30 -4.11 2.54 11.30
C LEU A 30 -3.71 4.02 11.25
N ILE A 31 -4.20 4.71 10.22
CA ILE A 31 -4.62 6.12 10.37
C ILE A 31 -6.16 6.13 10.46
N SER A 32 -6.69 6.40 11.66
CA SER A 32 -8.14 6.49 11.91
C SER A 32 -8.62 7.93 11.76
N THR A 33 -9.62 8.17 10.90
CA THR A 33 -10.30 9.48 10.84
C THR A 33 -11.81 9.28 10.90
N ASN A 34 -12.45 9.88 11.92
CA ASN A 34 -13.89 10.05 12.18
C ASN A 34 -14.83 8.83 12.00
N HIS A 35 -14.87 8.17 10.85
CA HIS A 35 -15.81 7.09 10.53
C HIS A 35 -15.20 5.87 9.82
N TYR A 36 -13.96 5.97 9.32
CA TYR A 36 -13.31 4.86 8.62
C TYR A 36 -11.94 4.53 9.19
N SER A 37 -11.55 3.27 9.02
CA SER A 37 -10.17 2.83 9.05
C SER A 37 -9.65 2.56 7.64
N TYR A 38 -8.35 2.78 7.45
CA TYR A 38 -7.67 2.64 6.18
C TYR A 38 -6.48 1.69 6.37
N ASP A 39 -6.44 0.61 5.60
CA ASP A 39 -5.27 -0.25 5.49
C ASP A 39 -4.66 -0.02 4.10
N ILE A 40 -3.43 0.47 4.08
CA ILE A 40 -2.75 0.89 2.86
C ILE A 40 -1.54 -0.01 2.64
N SER A 41 -1.47 -0.59 1.44
CA SER A 41 -0.38 -1.48 1.06
C SER A 41 0.18 -1.08 -0.30
N VAL A 42 1.50 -1.18 -0.43
CA VAL A 42 2.20 -1.00 -1.70
C VAL A 42 3.14 -2.17 -1.90
N ALA A 43 3.03 -2.79 -3.07
CA ALA A 43 3.85 -3.95 -3.43
C ALA A 43 4.50 -3.73 -4.80
N PRO A 44 5.77 -4.14 -4.98
CA PRO A 44 6.35 -4.23 -6.31
C PRO A 44 5.60 -5.27 -7.16
N SER A 45 5.45 -4.99 -8.45
CA SER A 45 4.90 -5.93 -9.42
C SER A 45 5.98 -6.91 -9.87
N ASN A 46 5.65 -8.20 -9.84
CA ASN A 46 6.55 -9.27 -10.28
C ASN A 46 6.92 -9.19 -11.78
N ASP A 47 6.16 -8.44 -12.56
CA ASP A 47 6.32 -8.41 -14.02
C ASP A 47 7.33 -7.35 -14.51
N LYS A 48 7.63 -6.31 -13.71
CA LYS A 48 8.47 -5.16 -14.13
C LYS A 48 9.14 -4.44 -12.95
N ASP A 49 10.45 -4.20 -13.05
CA ASP A 49 11.35 -3.54 -12.07
C ASP A 49 10.99 -2.10 -11.65
N ASP A 50 9.87 -1.55 -12.12
CA ASP A 50 9.46 -0.17 -11.87
C ASP A 50 7.95 -0.01 -11.67
N VAL A 51 7.20 -1.10 -11.60
CA VAL A 51 5.74 -1.08 -11.49
C VAL A 51 5.34 -1.51 -10.10
N PHE A 52 4.38 -0.80 -9.52
CA PHE A 52 3.90 -1.01 -8.16
C PHE A 52 2.39 -1.10 -8.16
N LEU A 53 1.87 -2.01 -7.33
CA LEU A 53 0.45 -2.17 -7.05
C LEU A 53 0.17 -1.51 -5.70
N CYS A 54 -0.61 -0.44 -5.72
CA CYS A 54 -1.08 0.26 -4.53
C CYS A 54 -2.52 -0.17 -4.25
N LYS A 55 -2.78 -0.69 -3.05
CA LYS A 55 -4.13 -1.09 -2.62
C LYS A 55 -4.52 -0.32 -1.37
N VAL A 56 -5.81 -0.01 -1.28
CA VAL A 56 -6.39 0.56 -0.06
C VAL A 56 -7.63 -0.21 0.30
N MET A 57 -7.68 -0.68 1.54
CA MET A 57 -8.91 -1.20 2.15
C MET A 57 -9.50 -0.12 3.04
N ILE A 58 -10.75 0.25 2.79
CA ILE A 58 -11.49 1.19 3.64
C ILE A 58 -12.58 0.40 4.36
N LYS A 59 -12.54 0.44 5.69
CA LYS A 59 -13.52 -0.23 6.54
C LYS A 59 -14.31 0.79 7.34
N ASP A 60 -15.56 0.43 7.61
CA ASP A 60 -16.36 1.11 8.61
C ASP A 60 -15.71 0.93 9.99
N LEU A 61 -15.45 2.02 10.71
CA LEU A 61 -14.69 1.98 11.96
C LEU A 61 -15.44 1.23 13.08
N ASP A 62 -16.77 1.30 13.10
CA ASP A 62 -17.60 0.74 14.16
C ASP A 62 -17.89 -0.76 13.95
N THR A 63 -18.03 -1.18 12.69
CA THR A 63 -18.42 -2.56 12.32
C THR A 63 -17.27 -3.39 11.76
N ASP A 64 -16.11 -2.80 11.49
CA ASP A 64 -14.95 -3.40 10.80
C ASP A 64 -15.29 -3.97 9.41
N LYS A 65 -16.45 -3.59 8.86
CA LYS A 65 -16.90 -4.07 7.56
C LYS A 65 -16.13 -3.37 6.45
N ILE A 66 -15.54 -4.14 5.55
CA ILE A 66 -14.93 -3.62 4.32
C ILE A 66 -16.01 -2.96 3.46
N LEU A 67 -15.87 -1.66 3.23
CA LEU A 67 -16.76 -0.87 2.36
C LEU A 67 -16.19 -0.77 0.95
N TYR A 68 -14.88 -0.54 0.85
CA TYR A 68 -14.18 -0.37 -0.42
C TYR A 68 -12.82 -1.07 -0.37
N ASN A 69 -12.41 -1.64 -1.51
CA ASN A 69 -11.08 -2.25 -1.68
C ASN A 69 -10.50 -1.93 -3.07
N PRO A 70 -10.32 -0.64 -3.42
CA PRO A 70 -9.75 -0.27 -4.70
C PRO A 70 -8.25 -0.55 -4.80
N GLU A 71 -7.79 -0.71 -6.03
CA GLU A 71 -6.38 -0.85 -6.37
C GLU A 71 -6.02 0.01 -7.59
N VAL A 72 -4.77 0.45 -7.64
CA VAL A 72 -4.21 1.18 -8.77
C VAL A 72 -2.77 0.72 -9.01
N ILE A 73 -2.38 0.65 -10.28
CA ILE A 73 -1.02 0.33 -10.70
C ILE A 73 -0.32 1.63 -11.09
N THR A 74 0.89 1.84 -10.60
CA THR A 74 1.72 3.00 -10.94
C THR A 74 3.15 2.60 -11.26
N SER A 75 3.89 3.51 -11.90
CA SER A 75 5.34 3.40 -12.03
C SER A 75 6.04 4.27 -10.99
N SER A 76 7.29 3.96 -10.65
CA SER A 76 8.08 4.83 -9.75
C SER A 76 8.13 6.26 -10.28
N GLY A 77 8.03 7.24 -9.38
CA GLY A 77 8.02 8.67 -9.69
C GLY A 77 6.76 9.18 -10.38
N LYS A 78 5.74 8.33 -10.59
CA LYS A 78 4.43 8.75 -11.13
C LYS A 78 3.37 8.72 -10.05
N GLU A 79 2.61 9.81 -9.96
CA GLU A 79 1.43 9.86 -9.11
C GLU A 79 0.34 8.93 -9.65
N ALA A 80 -0.24 8.14 -8.75
CA ALA A 80 -1.45 7.38 -9.02
C ALA A 80 -2.56 7.79 -8.07
N LYS A 81 -3.79 7.80 -8.59
CA LYS A 81 -4.95 8.31 -7.87
C LYS A 81 -6.07 7.28 -7.85
N ILE A 82 -6.59 7.04 -6.66
CA ILE A 82 -7.85 6.34 -6.41
C ILE A 82 -8.90 7.37 -6.01
N GLN A 83 -10.10 7.23 -6.54
CA GLN A 83 -11.23 8.10 -6.19
C GLN A 83 -12.47 7.24 -5.93
N ILE A 84 -13.07 7.43 -4.76
CA ILE A 84 -14.28 6.74 -4.33
C ILE A 84 -15.38 7.79 -4.16
N GLY A 85 -16.55 7.52 -4.76
CA GLY A 85 -17.67 8.45 -4.84
C GLY A 85 -17.74 9.18 -6.18
N ASP A 86 -18.96 9.23 -6.74
CA ASP A 86 -19.18 9.64 -8.13
C ASP A 86 -19.39 11.16 -8.30
N ASP A 87 -20.15 11.81 -7.40
CA ASP A 87 -20.56 13.21 -7.55
C ASP A 87 -19.94 14.10 -6.46
N TRP A 88 -19.17 15.12 -6.87
CA TRP A 88 -18.54 16.07 -5.94
C TRP A 88 -19.55 16.85 -5.10
N ASN A 89 -20.76 17.06 -5.60
CA ASN A 89 -21.78 17.86 -4.93
C ASN A 89 -22.74 17.02 -4.09
N LYS A 90 -22.58 15.69 -4.07
CA LYS A 90 -23.45 14.77 -3.34
C LYS A 90 -22.66 13.72 -2.58
N GLY A 91 -22.95 13.63 -1.28
CA GLY A 91 -22.33 12.64 -0.41
C GLY A 91 -20.87 12.94 -0.13
N GLU A 92 -20.21 11.92 0.40
CA GLU A 92 -18.80 11.92 0.74
C GLU A 92 -17.97 11.35 -0.40
N LYS A 93 -16.75 11.86 -0.53
CA LYS A 93 -15.82 11.49 -1.57
C LYS A 93 -14.43 11.34 -0.97
N ILE A 94 -13.76 10.26 -1.31
CA ILE A 94 -12.42 9.96 -0.81
C ILE A 94 -11.49 9.94 -2.00
N VAL A 95 -10.44 10.77 -1.95
CA VAL A 95 -9.37 10.82 -2.93
C VAL A 95 -8.09 10.35 -2.26
N ILE A 96 -7.41 9.39 -2.87
CA ILE A 96 -6.17 8.83 -2.35
C ILE A 96 -5.12 8.94 -3.44
N ILE A 97 -3.98 9.52 -3.12
CA ILE A 97 -2.88 9.76 -4.05
C ILE A 97 -1.65 9.01 -3.54
N PHE A 98 -0.99 8.28 -4.42
CA PHE A 98 0.24 7.56 -4.18
C PHE A 98 1.37 8.13 -5.02
N LEU A 99 2.54 8.31 -4.41
CA LEU A 99 3.79 8.56 -5.10
C LEU A 99 4.86 7.58 -4.60
N VAL A 100 5.18 6.61 -5.45
CA VAL A 100 6.17 5.58 -5.15
C VAL A 100 7.57 6.04 -5.54
N ASP A 101 8.53 5.85 -4.64
CA ASP A 101 9.95 6.12 -4.86
C ASP A 101 10.74 4.82 -4.61
N LYS A 102 11.09 4.13 -5.71
CA LYS A 102 11.83 2.87 -5.64
C LYS A 102 13.24 3.03 -5.06
N ASP A 103 13.88 4.19 -5.25
CA ASP A 103 15.24 4.41 -4.79
C ASP A 103 15.26 4.57 -3.26
N LYS A 104 14.14 5.02 -2.69
CA LYS A 104 13.89 5.08 -1.25
C LYS A 104 13.12 3.89 -0.69
N LEU A 105 12.75 2.91 -1.52
CA LEU A 105 11.96 1.75 -1.09
C LEU A 105 10.72 2.16 -0.27
N SER A 106 10.02 3.19 -0.74
CA SER A 106 8.86 3.74 -0.03
C SER A 106 7.83 4.36 -0.96
N ALA A 107 6.62 4.54 -0.45
CA ALA A 107 5.56 5.27 -1.11
C ALA A 107 4.96 6.29 -0.14
N ASN A 108 4.99 7.56 -0.54
CA ASN A 108 4.20 8.58 0.14
C ASN A 108 2.76 8.47 -0.35
N TYR A 109 1.81 8.64 0.56
CA TYR A 109 0.41 8.75 0.19
C TYR A 109 -0.26 9.93 0.89
N SER A 110 -1.31 10.45 0.25
CA SER A 110 -2.24 11.40 0.86
C SER A 110 -3.67 10.89 0.69
N VAL A 111 -4.48 11.10 1.72
CA VAL A 111 -5.91 10.85 1.70
C VAL A 111 -6.62 12.17 1.95
N GLU A 112 -7.57 12.49 1.09
CA GLU A 112 -8.40 13.67 1.17
C GLU A 112 -9.87 13.25 1.16
N ILE A 113 -10.60 13.70 2.18
CA ILE A 113 -12.01 13.40 2.37
C ILE A 113 -12.79 14.69 2.10
N PHE A 114 -13.72 14.62 1.15
CA PHE A 114 -14.58 15.72 0.78
C PHE A 114 -16.04 15.38 1.10
N ASN A 115 -16.79 16.36 1.60
CA ASN A 115 -18.23 16.26 1.73
C ASN A 115 -18.87 17.43 0.97
N LYS A 116 -19.68 17.12 -0.05
CA LYS A 116 -20.32 18.14 -0.92
C LYS A 116 -19.32 19.20 -1.43
N GLY A 117 -18.16 18.74 -1.91
CA GLY A 117 -17.14 19.56 -2.54
C GLY A 117 -16.22 20.31 -1.56
N LYS A 118 -16.43 20.19 -0.25
CA LYS A 118 -15.57 20.80 0.78
C LYS A 118 -14.66 19.76 1.39
N LEU A 119 -13.37 20.06 1.52
CA LEU A 119 -12.41 19.23 2.24
C LEU A 119 -12.80 19.21 3.73
N THR A 120 -13.11 18.03 4.25
CA THR A 120 -13.51 17.81 5.66
C THR A 120 -12.46 17.09 6.48
N GLY A 121 -11.49 16.46 5.82
CA GLY A 121 -10.36 15.80 6.48
C GLY A 121 -9.27 15.49 5.47
N SER A 122 -8.03 15.51 5.93
CA SER A 122 -6.90 15.02 5.16
C SER A 122 -5.82 14.47 6.09
N PHE A 123 -5.07 13.51 5.58
CA PHE A 123 -3.88 13.01 6.23
C PHE A 123 -2.90 12.47 5.18
N THR A 124 -1.66 12.30 5.60
CA THR A 124 -0.58 11.77 4.77
C THR A 124 0.18 10.73 5.55
N GLY A 125 0.73 9.74 4.87
CA GLY A 125 1.60 8.74 5.49
C GLY A 125 2.63 8.22 4.50
N ILE A 126 3.42 7.28 4.98
CA ILE A 126 4.53 6.69 4.23
C ILE A 126 4.52 5.20 4.46
N VAL A 127 4.39 4.45 3.38
CA VAL A 127 4.61 3.01 3.37
C VAL A 127 6.08 2.75 3.02
N ILE A 128 6.79 1.98 3.84
CA ILE A 128 8.17 1.56 3.57
C ILE A 128 8.15 0.06 3.26
N PHE A 129 8.82 -0.37 2.19
CA PHE A 129 8.79 -1.75 1.73
C PHE A 129 10.19 -2.28 1.36
#